data_AF-A0A7J2S6T9-F1
#
_entry.id   AF-A0A7J2S6T9-F1
#
_cell.length_a   1.000
_cell.length_b   1.000
_cell.length_c   1.000
_cell.angle_alpha   90.00
_cell.angle_beta   90.00
_cell.angle_gamma   90.00
#
_symmetry.space_group_name_H-M   'P 1'
#
loop_
_entity.id
_entity.type
_entity.pdbx_description
1 polymer ?
#
loop_
_entity_poly.entity_id
_entity_poly.type
_entity_poly.pdbx_seq_one_letter_code
_entity_poly.pdbx_strand_id
1 'polypeptide(L)'
;MITIPVSTGEELTADSLHSQIPGCGIILRWNASSGDFDLYAPGAPYNFEIENGVGYLVSVAHDTSVEFIGIPVQSVSVPLYTGWNMLGWFKEENTTTSSLLTNITGCSIVLLWNASIADFDVYVPGAQDRVVTLGTGFLVGVDEASIWHGEG
;
A
#
# COMPACT_ATOMS: atom_id res chain seq x y z
N MET A 1 -5.90 4.60 -0.91
CA MET A 1 -5.06 3.40 -0.77
C MET A 1 -4.71 3.21 0.68
N ILE A 2 -4.68 1.98 1.17
CA ILE A 2 -4.39 1.67 2.57
C ILE A 2 -3.31 0.59 2.68
N THR A 3 -2.70 0.49 3.85
CA THR A 3 -1.98 -0.70 4.31
C THR A 3 -2.46 -1.05 5.72
N ILE A 4 -2.21 -2.28 6.16
CA ILE A 4 -2.57 -2.72 7.51
C ILE A 4 -1.29 -2.73 8.36
N PRO A 5 -1.12 -1.77 9.29
CA PRO A 5 0.13 -1.61 10.03
C PRO A 5 0.21 -2.48 11.29
N VAL A 6 -0.78 -3.36 11.50
CA VAL A 6 -0.85 -4.27 12.65
C VAL A 6 -1.07 -5.70 12.17
N SER A 7 -0.45 -6.65 12.86
CA SER A 7 -0.79 -8.07 12.73
C SER A 7 -1.90 -8.41 13.72
N THR A 8 -3.01 -8.96 13.22
CA THR A 8 -4.15 -9.38 14.04
C THR A 8 -3.90 -10.74 14.74
N GLY A 9 -2.76 -11.39 14.50
CA GLY A 9 -2.45 -12.74 15.00
C GLY A 9 -3.06 -13.88 14.17
N GLU A 10 -3.90 -13.55 13.18
CA GLU A 10 -4.44 -14.47 12.18
C GLU A 10 -4.01 -14.02 10.78
N GLU A 11 -4.01 -14.93 9.80
CA GLU A 11 -3.75 -14.60 8.40
C GLU A 11 -4.90 -13.73 7.87
N LEU A 12 -4.63 -12.43 7.68
CA LEU A 12 -5.58 -11.52 7.07
C LEU A 12 -5.59 -11.74 5.56
N THR A 13 -6.77 -11.97 5.00
CA THR A 13 -6.99 -12.17 3.55
C THR A 13 -7.88 -11.08 2.99
N ALA A 14 -7.89 -10.92 1.65
CA ALA A 14 -8.73 -9.95 0.97
C ALA A 14 -10.23 -10.11 1.32
N ASP A 15 -10.71 -11.35 1.47
CA ASP A 15 -12.08 -11.65 1.92
C ASP A 15 -12.38 -11.14 3.33
N SER A 16 -11.48 -11.44 4.27
CA SER A 16 -11.63 -11.00 5.65
C SER A 16 -11.48 -9.48 5.81
N LEU A 17 -10.61 -8.84 5.00
CA LEU A 17 -10.44 -7.39 4.96
C LEU A 17 -11.68 -6.71 4.35
N HIS A 18 -12.19 -7.26 3.24
CA HIS A 18 -13.42 -6.79 2.61
C HIS A 18 -14.59 -6.80 3.58
N SER A 19 -14.73 -7.88 4.37
CA SER A 19 -15.79 -8.02 5.37
C SER A 19 -15.67 -7.04 6.53
N GLN A 20 -14.47 -6.53 6.82
CA GLN A 20 -14.23 -5.56 7.90
C GLN A 20 -14.46 -4.10 7.47
N ILE A 21 -14.39 -3.78 6.17
CA ILE A 21 -14.52 -2.41 5.67
C ILE A 21 -15.98 -2.14 5.28
N PRO A 22 -16.72 -1.26 5.99
CA PRO A 22 -18.10 -0.96 5.64
C PRO A 22 -18.19 -0.34 4.24
N GLY A 23 -19.07 -0.90 3.42
CA GLY A 23 -19.29 -0.44 2.05
C GLY A 23 -18.16 -0.80 1.08
N CYS A 24 -17.25 -1.70 1.44
CA CYS A 24 -16.23 -2.21 0.53
C CYS A 24 -16.87 -2.88 -0.69
N GLY A 25 -16.36 -2.55 -1.88
CA GLY A 25 -16.78 -3.15 -3.15
C GLY A 25 -15.76 -4.14 -3.68
N ILE A 26 -14.53 -3.67 -3.89
CA ILE A 26 -13.40 -4.48 -4.39
C ILE A 26 -12.11 -4.09 -3.68
N ILE A 27 -11.17 -5.03 -3.65
CA ILE A 27 -9.79 -4.81 -3.18
C ILE A 27 -8.85 -5.18 -4.31
N LEU A 28 -7.93 -4.28 -4.63
CA LEU A 28 -6.89 -4.50 -5.63
C LEU A 28 -5.51 -4.51 -4.95
N ARG A 29 -4.70 -5.49 -5.33
CA ARG A 29 -3.28 -5.59 -5.01
C ARG A 29 -2.49 -5.49 -6.31
N TRP A 30 -1.48 -4.63 -6.37
CA TRP A 30 -0.60 -4.60 -7.53
C TRP A 30 0.35 -5.81 -7.50
N ASN A 31 0.31 -6.64 -8.54
CA ASN A 31 1.22 -7.74 -8.72
C ASN A 31 2.37 -7.32 -9.64
N ALA A 32 3.48 -6.90 -9.05
CA ALA A 32 4.63 -6.39 -9.77
C ALA A 32 5.31 -7.44 -10.68
N SER A 33 5.12 -8.74 -10.39
CA SER A 33 5.69 -9.82 -11.21
C SER A 33 4.94 -10.03 -12.53
N SER A 34 3.61 -9.82 -12.54
CA SER A 34 2.78 -9.88 -13.74
C SER A 34 2.59 -8.51 -14.40
N GLY A 35 2.81 -7.42 -13.67
CA GLY A 35 2.54 -6.05 -14.13
C GLY A 35 1.04 -5.73 -14.23
N ASP A 36 0.22 -6.36 -13.40
CA ASP A 36 -1.24 -6.18 -13.39
C ASP A 36 -1.80 -6.22 -11.95
N PHE A 37 -3.07 -5.88 -11.80
CA PHE A 37 -3.79 -5.95 -10.54
C PHE A 37 -4.38 -7.34 -10.29
N ASP A 38 -4.05 -7.91 -9.13
CA ASP A 38 -4.87 -8.96 -8.53
C ASP A 38 -6.14 -8.30 -7.96
N LEU A 39 -7.31 -8.84 -8.31
CA LEU A 39 -8.61 -8.30 -7.91
C LEU A 39 -9.35 -9.30 -7.02
N TYR A 40 -9.80 -8.82 -5.86
CA TYR A 40 -10.79 -9.49 -5.03
C TYR A 40 -12.13 -8.74 -5.11
N ALA A 41 -13.20 -9.51 -5.27
CA ALA A 41 -14.59 -9.09 -5.13
C ALA A 41 -15.38 -10.21 -4.42
N PRO A 42 -16.52 -9.93 -3.78
CA PRO A 42 -17.35 -10.96 -3.15
C PRO A 42 -17.71 -12.09 -4.11
N GLY A 43 -17.38 -13.33 -3.72
CA GLY A 43 -17.59 -14.52 -4.55
C GLY A 43 -16.58 -14.71 -5.68
N ALA A 44 -15.53 -13.88 -5.77
CA ALA A 44 -14.41 -14.11 -6.68
C ALA A 44 -13.63 -15.37 -6.27
N PRO A 45 -13.07 -16.11 -7.24
CA PRO A 45 -12.31 -17.32 -6.94
C PRO A 45 -10.94 -17.05 -6.28
N TYR A 46 -10.44 -15.81 -6.38
CA TYR A 46 -9.13 -15.42 -5.88
C TYR A 46 -9.27 -14.65 -4.57
N ASN A 47 -8.77 -15.25 -3.48
CA ASN A 47 -8.62 -14.62 -2.17
C ASN A 47 -7.13 -14.58 -1.83
N PHE A 48 -6.49 -13.42 -1.98
CA PHE A 48 -5.07 -13.24 -1.70
C PHE A 48 -4.84 -12.79 -0.26
N GLU A 49 -3.65 -13.09 0.26
CA GLU A 49 -3.20 -12.65 1.59
C GLU A 49 -2.92 -11.15 1.61
N ILE A 50 -3.19 -10.53 2.76
CA ILE A 50 -2.86 -9.15 3.07
C ILE A 50 -1.51 -9.15 3.79
N GLU A 51 -0.46 -8.84 3.03
CA GLU A 51 0.92 -8.84 3.48
C GLU A 51 1.34 -7.54 4.16
N ASN A 52 2.20 -7.66 5.17
CA ASN A 52 2.81 -6.53 5.87
C ASN A 52 3.68 -5.70 4.92
N GLY A 53 3.55 -4.38 4.97
CA GLY A 53 4.34 -3.46 4.14
C GLY A 53 3.85 -3.34 2.69
N VAL A 54 2.74 -3.98 2.34
CA VAL A 54 2.12 -3.87 1.01
C VAL A 54 0.91 -2.94 1.08
N GLY A 55 0.71 -2.14 0.04
CA GLY A 55 -0.45 -1.27 -0.12
C GLY A 55 -1.57 -1.94 -0.91
N TYR A 56 -2.80 -1.47 -0.71
CA TYR A 56 -4.00 -1.97 -1.39
C TYR A 56 -4.90 -0.80 -1.83
N LEU A 57 -5.48 -0.88 -3.03
CA LEU A 57 -6.60 -0.02 -3.41
C LEU A 57 -7.89 -0.68 -2.94
N VAL A 58 -8.67 0.06 -2.17
CA VAL A 58 -9.97 -0.39 -1.69
C VAL A 58 -11.03 0.57 -2.22
N SER A 59 -12.02 0.02 -2.92
CA SER A 59 -13.19 0.78 -3.35
C SER A 59 -14.24 0.72 -2.24
N VAL A 60 -14.78 1.89 -1.87
CA VAL A 60 -15.85 2.02 -0.87
C VAL A 60 -17.01 2.83 -1.44
N ALA A 61 -18.23 2.46 -1.09
CA ALA A 61 -19.44 3.11 -1.59
C ALA A 61 -19.70 4.52 -1.01
N HIS A 62 -19.09 4.84 0.12
CA HIS A 62 -19.19 6.11 0.83
C HIS A 62 -17.99 6.28 1.74
N ASP A 63 -17.73 7.51 2.18
CA ASP A 63 -16.72 7.80 3.20
C ASP A 63 -16.94 6.89 4.41
N THR A 64 -15.88 6.18 4.79
CA THR A 64 -15.93 5.15 5.82
C THR A 64 -14.69 5.22 6.70
N SER A 65 -14.77 4.60 7.86
CA SER A 65 -13.64 4.47 8.78
C SER A 65 -13.61 3.03 9.29
N VAL A 66 -12.41 2.49 9.39
CA VAL A 66 -12.16 1.13 9.88
C VAL A 66 -10.99 1.21 10.86
N GLU A 67 -11.09 0.43 11.93
CA GLU A 67 -10.05 0.32 12.95
C GLU A 67 -9.53 -1.11 12.95
N PHE A 68 -8.21 -1.26 12.88
CA PHE A 68 -7.54 -2.55 12.98
C PHE A 68 -6.81 -2.62 14.32
N ILE A 69 -7.15 -3.62 15.13
CA ILE A 69 -6.54 -3.84 16.44
C ILE A 69 -5.63 -5.05 16.33
N GLY A 70 -4.36 -4.88 16.71
CA GLY A 70 -3.36 -5.94 16.64
C GLY A 70 -2.01 -5.52 17.19
N ILE A 71 -1.01 -6.35 16.95
CA ILE A 71 0.39 -6.08 17.32
C ILE A 71 1.02 -5.23 16.19
N PRO A 72 1.61 -4.06 16.48
CA PRO A 72 2.24 -3.24 15.46
C PRO A 72 3.32 -3.99 14.68
N VAL A 73 3.28 -3.87 13.35
CA VAL A 73 4.31 -4.44 12.46
C VAL A 73 5.66 -3.81 12.79
N GLN A 74 6.64 -4.63 13.18
CA GLN A 74 7.97 -4.15 13.59
C GLN A 74 8.96 -4.06 12.42
N SER A 75 8.78 -4.91 11.42
CA SER A 75 9.69 -5.03 10.28
C SER A 75 8.97 -5.61 9.07
N VAL A 76 9.43 -5.24 7.88
CA VAL A 76 8.96 -5.79 6.62
C VAL A 76 10.14 -6.21 5.74
N SER A 77 9.87 -7.03 4.74
CA SER A 77 10.83 -7.44 3.73
C SER A 77 10.07 -7.65 2.43
N VAL A 78 9.86 -6.56 1.69
CA VAL A 78 9.04 -6.56 0.47
C VAL A 78 9.96 -6.61 -0.75
N PRO A 79 9.88 -7.65 -1.60
CA PRO A 79 10.67 -7.69 -2.83
C PRO A 79 10.16 -6.63 -3.81
N LEU A 80 11.09 -5.84 -4.34
CA LEU A 80 10.82 -4.85 -5.38
C LEU A 80 11.26 -5.39 -6.74
N TYR A 81 10.41 -5.21 -7.75
CA TYR A 81 10.69 -5.53 -9.14
C TYR A 81 10.88 -4.25 -9.94
N THR A 82 11.78 -4.24 -10.92
CA THR A 82 11.90 -3.11 -11.85
C THR A 82 10.53 -2.75 -12.44
N GLY A 83 10.18 -1.48 -12.37
CA GLY A 83 8.84 -0.97 -12.70
C GLY A 83 8.06 -0.55 -11.46
N TRP A 84 6.74 -0.76 -11.49
CA TRP A 84 5.84 -0.34 -10.42
C TRP A 84 5.78 -1.35 -9.28
N ASN A 85 5.79 -0.86 -8.05
CA ASN A 85 5.56 -1.64 -6.83
C ASN A 85 4.60 -0.89 -5.93
N MET A 86 3.82 -1.63 -5.14
CA MET A 86 2.85 -1.05 -4.20
C MET A 86 3.26 -1.38 -2.77
N LEU A 87 3.51 -0.34 -1.99
CA LEU A 87 4.05 -0.43 -0.65
C LEU A 87 3.10 0.22 0.35
N GLY A 88 3.32 -0.08 1.63
CA GLY A 88 2.48 0.35 2.73
C GLY A 88 3.31 0.89 3.88
N TRP A 89 3.04 2.12 4.29
CA TRP A 89 3.71 2.73 5.43
C TRP A 89 3.12 2.23 6.75
N PHE A 90 3.94 1.48 7.50
CA PHE A 90 3.50 0.78 8.72
C PHE A 90 4.06 1.38 10.02
N LYS A 91 4.94 2.38 9.94
CA LYS A 91 5.57 2.99 11.10
C LYS A 91 4.73 4.13 11.67
N GLU A 92 4.75 4.27 12.99
CA GLU A 92 4.07 5.36 13.70
C GLU A 92 4.69 6.72 13.35
N GLU A 93 6.01 6.76 13.14
CA GLU A 93 6.69 7.95 12.65
C GLU A 93 6.25 8.22 11.22
N ASN A 94 5.75 9.43 10.98
CA ASN A 94 5.48 9.88 9.63
C ASN A 94 6.77 9.96 8.82
N THR A 95 6.62 9.76 7.52
CA THR A 95 7.67 10.09 6.56
C THR A 95 7.17 11.03 5.46
N THR A 96 7.98 11.26 4.44
CA THR A 96 7.67 12.09 3.28
C THR A 96 7.93 11.37 1.97
N THR A 97 7.27 11.81 0.91
CA THR A 97 7.51 11.31 -0.44
C THR A 97 8.97 11.51 -0.89
N SER A 98 9.62 12.59 -0.46
CA SER A 98 11.04 12.85 -0.72
C SER A 98 11.97 11.86 -0.01
N SER A 99 11.65 11.53 1.23
CA SER A 99 12.40 10.54 2.01
C SER A 99 12.24 9.14 1.43
N LEU A 100 11.01 8.75 1.05
CA LEU A 100 10.75 7.50 0.33
C LEU A 100 11.55 7.43 -0.99
N LEU A 101 11.49 8.48 -1.81
CA LEU A 101 12.22 8.52 -3.08
C LEU A 101 13.74 8.39 -2.89
N THR A 102 14.29 8.99 -1.84
CA THR A 102 15.74 9.00 -1.60
C THR A 102 16.25 7.69 -1.02
N ASN A 103 15.45 7.02 -0.18
CA ASN A 103 15.90 5.86 0.58
C ASN A 103 15.50 4.52 -0.06
N ILE A 104 14.45 4.48 -0.88
CA ILE A 104 14.09 3.27 -1.62
C ILE A 104 15.07 3.10 -2.79
N THR A 105 15.76 1.97 -2.81
CA THR A 105 16.77 1.65 -3.83
C THR A 105 16.15 1.68 -5.24
N GLY A 106 16.76 2.44 -6.14
CA GLY A 106 16.30 2.62 -7.52
C GLY A 106 15.03 3.45 -7.71
N CYS A 107 14.50 4.08 -6.65
CA CYS A 107 13.23 4.81 -6.74
C CYS A 107 13.37 6.12 -7.53
N SER A 108 12.48 6.32 -8.50
CA SER A 108 12.46 7.48 -9.39
C SER A 108 11.19 8.32 -9.27
N ILE A 109 10.13 7.75 -8.68
CA ILE A 109 8.80 8.36 -8.58
C ILE A 109 8.02 7.71 -7.43
N VAL A 110 7.27 8.53 -6.69
CA VAL A 110 6.35 8.08 -5.63
C VAL A 110 4.95 8.61 -5.94
N LEU A 111 3.93 7.76 -5.85
CA LEU A 111 2.53 8.11 -6.10
C LEU A 111 1.69 7.88 -4.85
N LEU A 112 0.95 8.91 -4.43
CA LEU A 112 -0.04 8.82 -3.35
C LEU A 112 -1.44 8.94 -3.93
N TRP A 113 -2.34 8.02 -3.60
CA TRP A 113 -3.73 8.10 -4.06
C TRP A 113 -4.48 9.25 -3.37
N ASN A 114 -5.02 10.17 -4.17
CA ASN A 114 -5.85 11.27 -3.71
C ASN A 114 -7.32 11.00 -4.05
N ALA A 115 -8.06 10.53 -3.04
CA ALA A 115 -9.47 10.17 -3.20
C ALA A 115 -10.38 11.37 -3.56
N SER A 116 -10.01 12.60 -3.20
CA SER A 116 -10.81 13.80 -3.46
C SER A 116 -10.87 14.16 -4.95
N ILE A 117 -9.84 13.79 -5.71
CA ILE A 117 -9.77 14.04 -7.16
C ILE A 117 -9.75 12.76 -8.00
N ALA A 118 -9.82 11.59 -7.34
CA ALA A 118 -9.74 10.27 -7.95
C ALA A 118 -8.50 10.08 -8.85
N ASP A 119 -7.35 10.59 -8.40
CA ASP A 119 -6.08 10.53 -9.14
C ASP A 119 -4.89 10.46 -8.16
N PHE A 120 -3.68 10.31 -8.68
CA PHE A 120 -2.44 10.25 -7.90
C PHE A 120 -1.79 11.63 -7.74
N ASP A 121 -1.48 11.99 -6.50
CA ASP A 121 -0.44 12.99 -6.22
C ASP A 121 0.92 12.39 -6.59
N VAL A 122 1.60 13.03 -7.54
CA VAL A 122 2.89 12.57 -8.09
C VAL A 122 4.04 13.29 -7.41
N TYR A 123 4.99 12.53 -6.87
CA TYR A 123 6.26 13.07 -6.40
C TYR A 123 7.43 12.58 -7.27
N VAL A 124 8.17 13.56 -7.78
CA VAL A 124 9.48 13.45 -8.44
C VAL A 124 10.35 14.60 -7.92
N PRO A 125 11.69 14.60 -8.11
CA PRO A 125 12.54 15.69 -7.63
C PRO A 125 12.04 17.07 -8.09
N GLY A 126 11.81 17.97 -7.12
CA GLY A 126 11.27 19.31 -7.35
C GLY A 126 9.74 19.44 -7.31
N ALA A 127 9.01 18.32 -7.21
CA ALA A 127 7.57 18.34 -6.94
C ALA A 127 7.26 18.68 -5.47
N GLN A 128 5.99 18.94 -5.18
CA GLN A 128 5.54 19.20 -3.81
C GLN A 128 5.67 17.94 -2.95
N ASP A 129 6.45 18.03 -1.87
CA ASP A 129 6.60 16.94 -0.92
C ASP A 129 5.32 16.75 -0.09
N ARG A 130 4.96 15.50 0.16
CA ARG A 130 3.76 15.09 0.91
C ARG A 130 4.15 14.25 2.10
N VAL A 131 3.44 14.42 3.21
CA VAL A 131 3.58 13.57 4.38
C VAL A 131 2.89 12.24 4.11
N VAL A 132 3.57 11.14 4.41
CA VAL A 132 3.03 9.78 4.40
C VAL A 132 2.90 9.34 5.85
N THR A 133 1.67 9.04 6.25
CA THR A 133 1.33 8.68 7.63
C THR A 133 1.06 7.18 7.73
N LEU A 134 1.10 6.66 8.95
CA LEU A 134 0.72 5.29 9.29
C LEU A 134 -0.56 4.85 8.56
N GLY A 135 -0.55 3.64 7.97
CA GLY A 135 -1.70 3.07 7.27
C GLY A 135 -1.86 3.54 5.81
N THR A 136 -0.99 4.42 5.32
CA THR A 136 -1.01 4.88 3.93
C THR A 136 -0.40 3.85 2.98
N GLY A 137 -1.15 3.45 1.95
CA GLY A 137 -0.60 2.73 0.80
C GLY A 137 -0.12 3.70 -0.29
N PHE A 138 0.97 3.37 -0.99
CA PHE A 138 1.56 4.18 -2.05
C PHE A 138 2.17 3.31 -3.16
N LEU A 139 2.36 3.87 -4.36
CA LEU A 139 3.15 3.23 -5.41
C LEU A 139 4.52 3.88 -5.53
N VAL A 140 5.50 3.08 -5.91
CA VAL A 140 6.84 3.53 -6.30
C VAL A 140 7.21 2.96 -7.66
N GLY A 141 7.90 3.75 -8.46
CA GLY A 141 8.55 3.28 -9.69
C GLY A 141 10.04 3.12 -9.45
N VAL A 142 10.56 1.91 -9.60
CA VAL A 142 11.98 1.59 -9.39
C VAL A 142 12.66 1.11 -10.68
N ASP A 143 13.93 1.45 -10.87
CA ASP A 143 14.72 1.04 -12.04
C ASP A 143 15.52 -0.26 -11.83
N GLU A 144 15.73 -0.67 -10.58
CA GLU A 144 16.39 -1.91 -10.20
C GLU A 144 15.59 -2.72 -9.18
N ALA A 145 15.73 -4.04 -9.25
CA ALA A 145 15.15 -4.95 -8.27
C ALA A 145 15.93 -4.91 -6.95
N SER A 146 15.22 -4.93 -5.83
CA SER A 146 15.80 -4.84 -4.49
C SER A 146 14.84 -5.41 -3.43
N ILE A 147 15.15 -5.22 -2.15
CA ILE A 147 14.25 -5.55 -1.04
C ILE A 147 14.04 -4.28 -0.23
N TRP A 148 12.78 -3.90 -0.04
CA TRP A 148 12.40 -2.81 0.84
C TRP A 148 12.20 -3.32 2.27
N HIS A 149 12.83 -2.65 3.23
CA HIS A 149 12.80 -2.98 4.64
C HIS A 149 12.03 -1.97 5.50
N GLY A 150 11.25 -1.09 4.85
CA GLY A 150 10.53 -0.03 5.54
C GLY A 150 11.32 1.26 5.68
N GLU A 151 12.44 1.40 4.98
CA GLU A 151 13.20 2.64 4.92
C GLU A 151 12.44 3.74 4.17
N GLY A 152 12.79 4.98 4.53
CA GLY A 152 12.29 6.17 3.89
C GLY A 152 11.40 6.99 4.76
#